data_AF-A0A246FXU8-F1
#
_entry.id   AF-A0A246FXU8-F1
#
_cell.length_a   1.000
_cell.length_b   1.000
_cell.length_c   1.000
_cell.angle_alpha   90.00
_cell.angle_beta   90.00
_cell.angle_gamma   90.00
#
_symmetry.space_group_name_H-M   'P 1'
#
loop_
_entity.id
_entity.type
_entity.pdbx_description
1 polymer ?
#
loop_
_entity_poly.entity_id
_entity_poly.type
_entity_poly.pdbx_seq_one_letter_code
_entity_poly.pdbx_strand_id
1 'polypeptide(L)'
;MKVTASLAGSQIEISAVKPSFTTDEAAAQLVRGGFRHYDRNGDGKIDLSFTMDERFSAQQKVSVRMALQAWSDVTNINFKENASGVDGSISILANPEGNGGVAGLPNKYYGDLTATIGIKNASDAPRPGDNFSITAIHELGHALGLEHPADYGKSVPDYESTAYVQDTKANSVMSYWSETKQAGHNFKWRQPSAPMKDDIAAMQKLYGANLDTRNTDTTYGFNSNTDREHLSLNSPGDVPVFTVWDGGGNDTLDFSGFRQNQLINLNAEAFSDVGGLRGNVAIAKGVGVENGIGGAGDDVMIGNQMGNRIKGGVGADKLTGGGGEDVFVYDEIDESTLKWPDEILDFTSGTDKIDLSGVLKKSNLNNLDAVERFTGRPGEIILSHNPATGQGSLSLDLTGNGIADVFIKSRGVVRRGDLLTGGRSNPAVSKPETGLEPQPESKPKPKPDNANTVYGFNSNTGNPAMSLVPGSGAPRFTVRDSHGYDTLDFSGFKHDQRIDLRAGAASSVGGPA
;
A
#
# COMPACT_ATOMS: atom_id res chain seq x y z
N MET A 1 27.47 26.37 -9.65
CA MET A 1 27.94 27.70 -9.20
C MET A 1 27.92 27.68 -7.68
N LYS A 2 29.09 27.66 -7.02
CA LYS A 2 29.17 27.62 -5.54
C LYS A 2 28.84 29.00 -4.98
N VAL A 3 27.79 29.12 -4.18
CA VAL A 3 27.54 30.32 -3.36
C VAL A 3 28.11 30.04 -1.98
N THR A 4 29.20 30.72 -1.63
CA THR A 4 29.75 30.74 -0.26
C THR A 4 29.18 31.95 0.48
N ALA A 5 28.40 31.71 1.53
CA ALA A 5 28.10 32.72 2.55
C ALA A 5 29.05 32.51 3.75
N SER A 6 29.75 33.57 4.15
CA SER A 6 30.66 33.60 5.29
C SER A 6 29.93 34.18 6.50
N LEU A 7 29.80 33.39 7.56
CA LEU A 7 29.54 33.85 8.91
C LEU A 7 30.59 33.18 9.81
N ALA A 8 31.23 34.00 10.65
CA ALA A 8 32.36 33.61 11.47
C ALA A 8 32.02 32.42 12.39
N GLY A 9 32.90 31.41 12.40
CA GLY A 9 33.01 30.47 13.52
C GLY A 9 32.04 29.30 13.56
N SER A 10 31.73 28.67 12.43
CA SER A 10 31.49 27.21 12.32
C SER A 10 31.28 26.89 10.84
N GLN A 11 32.11 26.02 10.27
CA GLN A 11 31.77 25.42 8.97
C GLN A 11 30.59 24.48 9.24
N ILE A 12 29.37 24.98 9.07
CA ILE A 12 28.23 24.11 8.82
C ILE A 12 28.43 23.60 7.40
N GLU A 13 29.04 22.43 7.26
CA GLU A 13 28.90 21.66 6.04
C GLU A 13 27.42 21.33 5.88
N ILE A 14 26.73 22.11 5.06
CA ILE A 14 25.44 21.71 4.53
C ILE A 14 25.76 20.57 3.55
N SER A 15 25.76 19.32 4.05
CA SER A 15 25.75 18.19 3.14
C SER A 15 24.50 18.33 2.28
N ALA A 16 24.67 18.26 0.96
CA ALA A 16 23.52 18.27 0.08
C ALA A 16 22.65 17.07 0.45
N VAL A 17 21.43 17.32 0.94
CA VAL A 17 20.48 16.25 1.24
C VAL A 17 20.27 15.46 -0.05
N LYS A 18 20.62 14.19 -0.03
CA LYS A 18 20.42 13.26 -1.15
C LYS A 18 18.94 13.31 -1.54
N PRO A 19 18.61 13.45 -2.84
CA PRO A 19 17.22 13.62 -3.24
C PRO A 19 16.39 12.36 -2.96
N SER A 20 15.09 12.57 -2.81
CA SER A 20 14.10 11.49 -2.74
C SER A 20 13.54 11.25 -4.12
N PHE A 21 13.53 9.99 -4.57
CA PHE A 21 12.86 9.59 -5.79
C PHE A 21 11.47 9.05 -5.47
N THR A 22 10.52 9.36 -6.34
CA THR A 22 9.25 8.63 -6.45
C THR A 22 9.50 7.22 -6.96
N THR A 23 8.53 6.31 -6.78
CA THR A 23 8.64 4.94 -7.32
C THR A 23 8.76 4.93 -8.85
N ASP A 24 8.18 5.89 -9.57
CA ASP A 24 8.36 5.99 -11.03
C ASP A 24 9.79 6.41 -11.42
N GLU A 25 10.39 7.34 -10.67
CA GLU A 25 11.77 7.77 -10.90
C GLU A 25 12.77 6.66 -10.58
N ALA A 26 12.57 5.94 -9.47
CA ALA A 26 13.37 4.77 -9.11
C ALA A 26 13.20 3.63 -10.13
N ALA A 27 11.97 3.35 -10.56
CA ALA A 27 11.69 2.37 -11.62
C ALA A 27 12.37 2.76 -12.93
N ALA A 28 12.32 4.04 -13.32
CA ALA A 28 13.02 4.52 -14.52
C ALA A 28 14.55 4.34 -14.42
N GLN A 29 15.11 4.49 -13.23
CA GLN A 29 16.52 4.26 -12.98
C GLN A 29 16.89 2.77 -13.08
N LEU A 30 16.05 1.87 -12.58
CA LEU A 30 16.24 0.41 -12.65
C LEU A 30 16.18 -0.13 -14.09
N VAL A 31 15.52 0.56 -15.01
CA VAL A 31 15.38 0.13 -16.42
C VAL A 31 16.09 1.05 -17.41
N ARG A 32 17.04 1.87 -16.95
CA ARG A 32 17.68 2.94 -17.74
C ARG A 32 18.32 2.48 -19.05
N GLY A 33 18.83 1.25 -19.09
CA GLY A 33 19.46 0.64 -20.26
C GLY A 33 18.49 -0.01 -21.23
N GLY A 34 17.19 -0.11 -20.89
CA GLY A 34 16.16 -0.68 -21.75
C GLY A 34 16.32 -2.18 -22.03
N PHE A 35 17.03 -2.89 -21.16
CA PHE A 35 17.20 -4.34 -21.24
C PHE A 35 15.87 -5.04 -21.00
N ARG A 36 15.49 -5.94 -21.90
CA ARG A 36 14.25 -6.72 -21.80
C ARG A 36 14.25 -7.91 -22.74
N HIS A 37 13.42 -8.89 -22.41
CA HIS A 37 12.97 -9.90 -23.36
C HIS A 37 11.93 -9.33 -24.33
N TYR A 38 11.81 -9.98 -25.48
CA TYR A 38 10.94 -9.59 -26.58
C TYR A 38 10.13 -10.81 -26.99
N ASP A 39 8.89 -10.60 -27.40
CA ASP A 39 8.08 -11.62 -28.07
C ASP A 39 8.76 -11.94 -29.41
N ARG A 40 9.45 -13.08 -29.46
CA ARG A 40 10.24 -13.54 -30.62
C ARG A 40 9.43 -14.48 -31.48
N ASN A 41 8.49 -15.22 -30.90
CA ASN A 41 7.66 -16.18 -31.61
C ASN A 41 6.37 -15.55 -32.19
N GLY A 42 6.04 -14.32 -31.80
CA GLY A 42 4.92 -13.53 -32.29
C GLY A 42 3.56 -13.93 -31.71
N ASP A 43 3.53 -14.56 -30.54
CA ASP A 43 2.30 -15.06 -29.92
C ASP A 43 1.63 -14.08 -28.94
N GLY A 44 2.22 -12.89 -28.75
CA GLY A 44 1.74 -11.84 -27.87
C GLY A 44 2.06 -12.05 -26.38
N LYS A 45 2.92 -13.02 -26.05
CA LYS A 45 3.37 -13.32 -24.68
C LYS A 45 4.89 -13.22 -24.58
N ILE A 46 5.37 -13.26 -23.35
CA ILE A 46 6.80 -13.43 -23.05
C ILE A 46 6.93 -14.73 -22.27
N ASP A 47 7.23 -15.80 -22.98
CA ASP A 47 7.47 -17.12 -22.41
C ASP A 47 8.98 -17.34 -22.29
N LEU A 48 9.46 -17.65 -21.09
CA LEU A 48 10.87 -17.92 -20.83
C LEU A 48 11.07 -19.34 -20.31
N SER A 49 12.00 -20.06 -20.93
CA SER A 49 12.44 -21.36 -20.43
C SER A 49 13.42 -21.16 -19.30
N PHE A 50 13.46 -22.08 -18.33
CA PHE A 50 14.55 -22.12 -17.37
C PHE A 50 15.01 -23.54 -17.10
N THR A 51 16.29 -23.66 -16.76
CA THR A 51 16.91 -24.89 -16.28
C THR A 51 17.66 -24.59 -14.99
N MET A 52 17.82 -25.61 -14.14
CA MET A 52 18.52 -25.47 -12.86
C MET A 52 19.64 -26.51 -12.75
N ASP A 53 20.78 -26.05 -12.28
CA ASP A 53 21.94 -26.89 -11.99
C ASP A 53 21.61 -28.04 -11.03
N GLU A 54 22.17 -29.21 -11.31
CA GLU A 54 21.99 -30.40 -10.46
C GLU A 54 22.70 -30.28 -9.11
N ARG A 55 23.62 -29.32 -8.95
CA ARG A 55 24.28 -29.05 -7.67
C ARG A 55 23.37 -28.38 -6.64
N PHE A 56 22.25 -27.78 -7.05
CA PHE A 56 21.27 -27.29 -6.08
C PHE A 56 20.61 -28.45 -5.36
N SER A 57 20.44 -28.33 -4.04
CA SER A 57 19.58 -29.22 -3.29
C SER A 57 18.12 -29.15 -3.80
N ALA A 58 17.30 -30.15 -3.46
CA ALA A 58 15.89 -30.15 -3.85
C ALA A 58 15.15 -28.88 -3.36
N GLN A 59 15.41 -28.44 -2.12
CA GLN A 59 14.77 -27.27 -1.53
C GLN A 59 15.37 -25.95 -2.05
N GLN A 60 16.63 -25.91 -2.46
CA GLN A 60 17.18 -24.77 -3.20
C GLN A 60 16.48 -24.62 -4.56
N LYS A 61 16.24 -25.72 -5.29
CA LYS A 61 15.44 -25.68 -6.54
C LYS A 61 14.01 -25.19 -6.29
N VAL A 62 13.39 -25.55 -5.15
CA VAL A 62 12.08 -24.98 -4.75
C VAL A 62 12.18 -23.47 -4.53
N SER A 63 13.17 -22.99 -3.79
CA SER A 63 13.36 -21.55 -3.53
C SER A 63 13.61 -20.76 -4.82
N VAL A 64 14.34 -21.31 -5.80
CA VAL A 64 14.51 -20.69 -7.13
C VAL A 64 13.17 -20.60 -7.88
N ARG A 65 12.35 -21.66 -7.87
CA ARG A 65 11.00 -21.60 -8.47
C ARG A 65 10.11 -20.56 -7.80
N MET A 66 10.20 -20.41 -6.48
CA MET A 66 9.46 -19.36 -5.76
C MET A 66 9.90 -17.95 -6.18
N ALA A 67 11.20 -17.72 -6.42
CA ALA A 67 11.68 -16.43 -6.92
C ALA A 67 11.18 -16.13 -8.34
N LEU A 68 11.19 -17.14 -9.23
CA LEU A 68 10.57 -17.02 -10.56
C LEU A 68 9.07 -16.74 -10.46
N GLN A 69 8.36 -17.44 -9.56
CA GLN A 69 6.93 -17.23 -9.31
C GLN A 69 6.65 -15.82 -8.80
N ALA A 70 7.47 -15.30 -7.87
CA ALA A 70 7.32 -13.94 -7.35
C ALA A 70 7.50 -12.88 -8.44
N TRP A 71 8.38 -13.11 -9.43
CA TRP A 71 8.46 -12.25 -10.61
C TRP A 71 7.21 -12.37 -11.49
N SER A 72 6.78 -13.58 -11.86
CA SER A 72 5.59 -13.78 -12.72
C SER A 72 4.29 -13.31 -12.08
N ASP A 73 4.21 -13.29 -10.75
CA ASP A 73 3.06 -12.75 -10.02
C ASP A 73 2.84 -11.26 -10.32
N VAL A 74 3.92 -10.49 -10.53
CA VAL A 74 3.83 -9.03 -10.66
C VAL A 74 3.90 -8.54 -12.11
N THR A 75 4.12 -9.45 -13.06
CA THR A 75 4.45 -9.13 -14.46
C THR A 75 3.91 -10.17 -15.45
N ASN A 76 3.68 -9.79 -16.71
CA ASN A 76 3.14 -10.69 -17.75
C ASN A 76 4.19 -11.62 -18.39
N ILE A 77 5.11 -12.17 -17.58
CA ILE A 77 6.10 -13.15 -18.03
C ILE A 77 5.70 -14.53 -17.52
N ASN A 78 5.74 -15.54 -18.39
CA ASN A 78 5.51 -16.92 -18.00
C ASN A 78 6.83 -17.69 -17.99
N PHE A 79 7.09 -18.41 -16.91
CA PHE A 79 8.25 -19.31 -16.80
C PHE A 79 7.86 -20.76 -17.05
N LYS A 80 8.65 -21.47 -17.87
CA LYS A 80 8.42 -22.88 -18.20
C LYS A 80 9.71 -23.68 -18.03
N GLU A 81 9.71 -24.63 -17.10
CA GLU A 81 10.91 -25.45 -16.84
C GLU A 81 11.20 -26.39 -18.03
N ASN A 82 12.45 -26.41 -18.52
CA ASN A 82 12.90 -27.26 -19.63
C ASN A 82 12.09 -27.14 -20.93
N ALA A 83 11.49 -25.96 -21.19
CA ALA A 83 10.72 -25.73 -22.41
C ALA A 83 11.60 -25.40 -23.62
N SER A 84 11.05 -25.65 -24.81
CA SER A 84 11.61 -25.26 -26.10
C SER A 84 10.56 -24.48 -26.91
N GLY A 85 10.99 -23.73 -27.94
CA GLY A 85 10.09 -22.92 -28.76
C GLY A 85 9.53 -21.68 -28.06
N VAL A 86 10.24 -21.18 -27.05
CA VAL A 86 9.90 -19.99 -26.25
C VAL A 86 10.79 -18.79 -26.64
N ASP A 87 10.55 -17.61 -26.07
CA ASP A 87 11.20 -16.34 -26.46
C ASP A 87 12.64 -16.17 -25.97
N GLY A 88 13.01 -16.93 -24.95
CA GLY A 88 14.34 -16.92 -24.35
C GLY A 88 14.50 -18.01 -23.32
N SER A 89 15.71 -18.13 -22.77
CA SER A 89 16.02 -19.11 -21.75
C SER A 89 16.92 -18.55 -20.65
N ILE A 90 16.77 -19.05 -19.43
CA ILE A 90 17.63 -18.72 -18.30
C ILE A 90 18.24 -20.02 -17.77
N SER A 91 19.55 -20.19 -17.97
CA SER A 91 20.31 -21.28 -17.35
C SER A 91 20.74 -20.85 -15.94
N ILE A 92 20.12 -21.44 -14.92
CA ILE A 92 20.34 -21.07 -13.52
C ILE A 92 21.41 -21.99 -12.94
N LEU A 93 22.60 -21.46 -12.70
CA LEU A 93 23.80 -22.21 -12.32
C LEU A 93 24.14 -22.03 -10.84
N ALA A 94 24.50 -23.11 -10.16
CA ALA A 94 24.98 -23.04 -8.78
C ALA A 94 26.45 -22.57 -8.76
N ASN A 95 26.77 -21.64 -7.87
CA ASN A 95 28.14 -21.20 -7.61
C ASN A 95 28.61 -21.68 -6.21
N PRO A 96 29.36 -22.80 -6.11
CA PRO A 96 29.84 -23.33 -4.84
C PRO A 96 30.95 -22.50 -4.18
N GLU A 97 31.60 -21.61 -4.93
CA GLU A 97 32.77 -20.86 -4.47
C GLU A 97 32.41 -19.52 -3.81
N GLY A 98 31.17 -19.05 -4.00
CA GLY A 98 30.68 -17.76 -3.53
C GLY A 98 29.26 -17.80 -2.97
N ASN A 99 28.87 -16.73 -2.27
CA ASN A 99 27.54 -16.50 -1.72
C ASN A 99 26.75 -15.40 -2.46
N GLY A 100 27.36 -14.75 -3.45
CA GLY A 100 26.73 -13.82 -4.37
C GLY A 100 26.41 -14.48 -5.72
N GLY A 101 25.95 -13.68 -6.67
CA GLY A 101 25.62 -14.12 -8.01
C GLY A 101 26.07 -13.14 -9.08
N VAL A 102 25.83 -13.55 -10.32
CA VAL A 102 26.00 -12.75 -11.54
C VAL A 102 25.01 -13.28 -12.57
N ALA A 103 24.27 -12.39 -13.22
CA ALA A 103 23.41 -12.71 -14.36
C ALA A 103 23.65 -11.77 -15.55
N GLY A 104 23.33 -12.29 -16.74
CA GLY A 104 23.31 -11.49 -17.97
C GLY A 104 22.04 -10.64 -18.08
N LEU A 105 22.10 -9.56 -18.86
CA LEU A 105 20.96 -8.70 -19.18
C LEU A 105 20.41 -9.03 -20.58
N PRO A 106 19.09 -9.20 -20.77
CA PRO A 106 18.49 -9.49 -22.06
C PRO A 106 18.47 -8.27 -22.99
N ASN A 107 18.47 -8.52 -24.30
CA ASN A 107 18.25 -7.47 -25.30
C ASN A 107 17.60 -8.03 -26.58
N LYS A 108 17.38 -7.14 -27.56
CA LYS A 108 16.69 -7.49 -28.82
C LYS A 108 17.35 -8.64 -29.58
N TYR A 109 18.65 -8.86 -29.41
CA TYR A 109 19.42 -9.88 -30.12
C TYR A 109 19.69 -11.14 -29.27
N TYR A 110 19.71 -11.01 -27.95
CA TYR A 110 20.05 -12.10 -27.03
C TYR A 110 18.99 -12.23 -25.92
N GLY A 111 18.27 -13.36 -25.92
CA GLY A 111 17.30 -13.75 -24.88
C GLY A 111 17.70 -15.01 -24.11
N ASP A 112 18.80 -15.67 -24.50
CA ASP A 112 19.36 -16.81 -23.79
C ASP A 112 20.45 -16.33 -22.84
N LEU A 113 20.21 -16.55 -21.55
CA LEU A 113 20.99 -15.96 -20.46
C LEU A 113 21.45 -17.03 -19.49
N THR A 114 22.48 -16.66 -18.73
CA THR A 114 22.93 -17.40 -17.56
C THR A 114 22.72 -16.53 -16.33
N ALA A 115 22.23 -17.13 -15.25
CA ALA A 115 22.17 -16.53 -13.92
C ALA A 115 22.88 -17.47 -12.93
N THR A 116 23.84 -16.96 -12.17
CA THR A 116 24.58 -17.74 -11.18
C THR A 116 24.09 -17.41 -9.77
N ILE A 117 23.82 -18.42 -8.95
CA ILE A 117 23.39 -18.24 -7.55
C ILE A 117 24.39 -18.91 -6.63
N GLY A 118 24.95 -18.15 -5.70
CA GLY A 118 25.89 -18.62 -4.70
C GLY A 118 25.27 -19.62 -3.71
N ILE A 119 25.92 -20.79 -3.56
CA ILE A 119 25.54 -21.81 -2.57
C ILE A 119 26.58 -21.98 -1.45
N LYS A 120 27.67 -21.20 -1.47
CA LYS A 120 28.65 -21.24 -0.39
C LYS A 120 28.02 -20.83 0.93
N ASN A 121 28.05 -21.75 1.90
CA ASN A 121 27.41 -21.60 3.22
C ASN A 121 25.89 -21.43 3.17
N ALA A 122 25.23 -21.70 2.03
CA ALA A 122 23.78 -21.71 1.96
C ALA A 122 23.23 -22.96 2.65
N SER A 123 22.08 -22.81 3.31
CA SER A 123 21.31 -23.97 3.79
C SER A 123 20.88 -24.84 2.61
N ASP A 124 20.84 -26.16 2.81
CA ASP A 124 20.20 -27.06 1.85
C ASP A 124 18.69 -26.85 1.80
N ALA A 125 18.09 -26.26 2.83
CA ALA A 125 16.69 -25.82 2.86
C ALA A 125 16.63 -24.33 3.23
N PRO A 126 16.86 -23.42 2.27
CA PRO A 126 16.80 -21.99 2.50
C PRO A 126 15.39 -21.56 2.89
N ARG A 127 15.28 -20.57 3.77
CA ARG A 127 14.01 -19.94 4.15
C ARG A 127 13.87 -18.56 3.47
N PRO A 128 12.66 -18.07 3.21
CA PRO A 128 12.43 -16.72 2.69
C PRO A 128 13.10 -15.64 3.55
N GLY A 129 14.05 -14.91 2.97
CA GLY A 129 14.84 -13.85 3.59
C GLY A 129 16.24 -14.27 4.03
N ASP A 130 16.64 -15.52 3.74
CA ASP A 130 18.04 -15.95 3.80
C ASP A 130 18.84 -15.37 2.63
N ASN A 131 20.17 -15.34 2.77
CA ASN A 131 21.07 -14.85 1.71
C ASN A 131 20.84 -15.53 0.35
N PHE A 132 20.56 -16.84 0.34
CA PHE A 132 20.26 -17.57 -0.90
C PHE A 132 19.03 -16.99 -1.61
N SER A 133 17.95 -16.69 -0.87
CA SER A 133 16.70 -16.20 -1.45
C SER A 133 16.83 -14.79 -2.02
N ILE A 134 17.53 -13.88 -1.35
CA ILE A 134 17.78 -12.52 -1.87
C ILE A 134 18.69 -12.56 -3.10
N THR A 135 19.72 -13.42 -3.13
CA THR A 135 20.55 -13.60 -4.33
C THR A 135 19.73 -14.17 -5.48
N ALA A 136 18.89 -15.17 -5.24
CA ALA A 136 18.05 -15.76 -6.29
C ALA A 136 17.11 -14.73 -6.93
N ILE A 137 16.35 -13.97 -6.13
CA ILE A 137 15.43 -12.95 -6.67
C ILE A 137 16.17 -11.83 -7.40
N HIS A 138 17.34 -11.43 -6.90
CA HIS A 138 18.20 -10.38 -7.49
C HIS A 138 18.75 -10.78 -8.86
N GLU A 139 19.41 -11.93 -8.97
CA GLU A 139 20.02 -12.36 -10.23
C GLU A 139 18.98 -12.68 -11.29
N LEU A 140 17.81 -13.18 -10.87
CA LEU A 140 16.68 -13.33 -11.78
C LEU A 140 16.13 -11.96 -12.22
N GLY A 141 16.13 -10.94 -11.36
CA GLY A 141 15.80 -9.56 -11.74
C GLY A 141 16.71 -9.04 -12.87
N HIS A 142 18.02 -9.28 -12.78
CA HIS A 142 18.97 -9.01 -13.86
C HIS A 142 18.65 -9.81 -15.14
N ALA A 143 18.41 -11.12 -15.03
CA ALA A 143 18.05 -11.96 -16.17
C ALA A 143 16.75 -11.53 -16.86
N LEU A 144 15.93 -10.74 -16.17
CA LEU A 144 14.69 -10.15 -16.68
C LEU A 144 14.86 -8.69 -17.14
N GLY A 145 16.02 -8.06 -16.91
CA GLY A 145 16.34 -6.74 -17.46
C GLY A 145 16.46 -5.60 -16.46
N LEU A 146 16.32 -5.84 -15.15
CA LEU A 146 16.61 -4.81 -14.16
C LEU A 146 18.11 -4.61 -14.00
N GLU A 147 18.53 -3.38 -13.91
CA GLU A 147 19.87 -2.99 -13.49
C GLU A 147 19.88 -2.71 -11.99
N HIS A 148 21.08 -2.65 -11.40
CA HIS A 148 21.22 -2.01 -10.09
C HIS A 148 20.75 -0.55 -10.16
N PRO A 149 20.18 0.03 -9.09
CA PRO A 149 19.87 1.46 -9.00
C PRO A 149 21.01 2.41 -9.40
N ALA A 150 22.27 1.98 -9.25
CA ALA A 150 23.43 2.73 -9.68
C ALA A 150 24.57 1.80 -10.13
N ASP A 151 25.62 2.37 -10.72
CA ASP A 151 26.80 1.62 -11.16
C ASP A 151 27.76 1.34 -9.99
N TYR A 152 27.38 0.39 -9.14
CA TYR A 152 28.13 0.03 -7.93
C TYR A 152 29.54 -0.48 -8.21
N GLY A 153 30.44 -0.23 -7.26
CA GLY A 153 31.85 -0.65 -7.37
C GLY A 153 32.62 0.06 -8.50
N LYS A 154 31.97 0.99 -9.20
CA LYS A 154 32.54 1.86 -10.22
C LYS A 154 32.38 3.32 -9.79
N SER A 155 31.33 3.99 -10.27
CA SER A 155 31.06 5.39 -9.94
C SER A 155 30.36 5.57 -8.59
N VAL A 156 29.77 4.51 -8.02
CA VAL A 156 29.12 4.53 -6.71
C VAL A 156 29.81 3.53 -5.77
N PRO A 157 30.83 3.96 -5.01
CA PRO A 157 31.59 3.08 -4.10
C PRO A 157 30.89 2.80 -2.77
N ASP A 158 29.99 3.68 -2.33
CA ASP A 158 29.27 3.60 -1.07
C ASP A 158 27.83 4.16 -1.20
N TYR A 159 27.03 3.94 -0.16
CA TYR A 159 25.66 4.46 -0.11
C TYR A 159 25.61 5.99 -0.19
N GLU A 160 26.57 6.70 0.42
CA GLU A 160 26.58 8.17 0.40
C GLU A 160 26.73 8.72 -1.02
N SER A 161 27.34 7.95 -1.91
CA SER A 161 27.51 8.28 -3.33
C SER A 161 26.30 7.92 -4.21
N THR A 162 25.24 7.29 -3.69
CA THR A 162 24.04 6.96 -4.49
C THR A 162 23.29 8.22 -4.94
N ALA A 163 22.53 8.11 -6.03
CA ALA A 163 21.80 9.24 -6.59
C ALA A 163 20.59 9.66 -5.75
N TYR A 164 19.96 8.74 -4.99
CA TYR A 164 18.72 8.99 -4.25
C TYR A 164 18.61 8.12 -2.98
N VAL A 165 17.83 8.56 -1.99
CA VAL A 165 17.76 7.91 -0.66
C VAL A 165 17.08 6.54 -0.66
N GLN A 166 16.20 6.27 -1.63
CA GLN A 166 15.49 5.01 -1.77
C GLN A 166 16.33 3.89 -2.38
N ASP A 167 17.58 4.16 -2.77
CA ASP A 167 18.53 3.13 -3.19
C ASP A 167 18.96 2.28 -1.98
N THR A 168 18.05 1.44 -1.51
CA THR A 168 18.22 0.46 -0.45
C THR A 168 17.32 -0.75 -0.70
N LYS A 169 17.63 -1.85 -0.01
CA LYS A 169 16.80 -3.06 0.00
C LYS A 169 15.40 -2.87 0.61
N ALA A 170 15.08 -1.69 1.15
CA ALA A 170 13.72 -1.36 1.51
C ALA A 170 12.79 -1.21 0.30
N ASN A 171 13.32 -0.74 -0.85
CA ASN A 171 12.51 -0.44 -2.03
C ASN A 171 12.86 -1.31 -3.23
N SER A 172 14.09 -1.84 -3.32
CA SER A 172 14.51 -2.68 -4.42
C SER A 172 15.47 -3.79 -3.99
N VAL A 173 15.17 -5.04 -4.37
CA VAL A 173 16.08 -6.18 -4.23
C VAL A 173 17.35 -6.00 -5.06
N MET A 174 17.33 -5.11 -6.06
CA MET A 174 18.49 -4.77 -6.90
C MET A 174 19.50 -3.86 -6.19
N SER A 175 19.19 -3.31 -5.01
CA SER A 175 20.11 -2.47 -4.26
C SER A 175 21.16 -3.28 -3.48
N TYR A 176 22.39 -2.77 -3.41
CA TYR A 176 23.44 -3.32 -2.54
C TYR A 176 23.29 -2.87 -1.08
N TRP A 177 22.57 -1.78 -0.83
CA TRP A 177 22.58 -1.11 0.46
C TRP A 177 21.48 -1.64 1.37
N SER A 178 21.82 -1.89 2.65
CA SER A 178 20.84 -2.29 3.66
C SER A 178 19.73 -1.25 3.77
N GLU A 179 18.51 -1.73 4.03
CA GLU A 179 17.33 -0.93 4.36
C GLU A 179 17.62 0.12 5.44
N THR A 180 18.49 -0.19 6.41
CA THR A 180 18.81 0.71 7.53
C THR A 180 19.54 1.99 7.11
N LYS A 181 20.01 2.07 5.86
CA LYS A 181 20.55 3.30 5.27
C LYS A 181 19.45 4.33 4.95
N GLN A 182 18.20 3.90 4.84
CA GLN A 182 17.04 4.76 4.72
C GLN A 182 16.36 4.90 6.09
N ALA A 183 16.21 6.14 6.55
CA ALA A 183 15.53 6.41 7.80
C ALA A 183 14.09 5.87 7.77
N GLY A 184 13.68 5.21 8.85
CA GLY A 184 12.36 4.59 8.95
C GLY A 184 12.31 3.10 8.65
N HIS A 185 13.41 2.47 8.23
CA HIS A 185 13.44 1.03 7.92
C HIS A 185 14.39 0.25 8.82
N ASN A 186 13.96 -0.94 9.25
CA ASN A 186 14.79 -1.91 9.97
C ASN A 186 14.13 -3.29 9.89
N PHE A 187 14.75 -4.22 9.16
CA PHE A 187 14.22 -5.56 8.94
C PHE A 187 14.78 -6.59 9.92
N LYS A 188 15.47 -6.13 10.98
CA LYS A 188 16.16 -6.97 11.96
C LYS A 188 17.00 -8.06 11.29
N TRP A 189 17.83 -7.63 10.32
CA TRP A 189 18.74 -8.47 9.53
C TRP A 189 18.08 -9.36 8.47
N ARG A 190 16.75 -9.47 8.44
CA ARG A 190 16.05 -10.23 7.39
C ARG A 190 16.16 -9.50 6.05
N GLN A 191 16.27 -10.28 4.98
CA GLN A 191 16.29 -9.75 3.62
C GLN A 191 14.92 -9.94 2.96
N PRO A 192 14.57 -9.14 1.95
CA PRO A 192 13.48 -9.47 1.03
C PRO A 192 13.73 -10.81 0.33
N SER A 193 12.65 -11.49 -0.04
CA SER A 193 12.70 -12.74 -0.83
C SER A 193 11.85 -12.69 -2.11
N ALA A 194 11.20 -11.56 -2.35
CA ALA A 194 10.34 -11.26 -3.47
C ALA A 194 10.58 -9.80 -3.91
N PRO A 195 10.11 -9.39 -5.10
CA PRO A 195 10.25 -8.02 -5.58
C PRO A 195 9.70 -7.00 -4.58
N MET A 196 10.45 -5.92 -4.36
CA MET A 196 10.02 -4.79 -3.55
C MET A 196 9.35 -3.73 -4.42
N LYS A 197 8.77 -2.69 -3.81
CA LYS A 197 7.94 -1.67 -4.48
C LYS A 197 8.52 -1.12 -5.80
N ASP A 198 9.79 -0.75 -5.83
CA ASP A 198 10.39 -0.14 -7.02
C ASP A 198 10.73 -1.20 -8.08
N ASP A 199 11.02 -2.44 -7.66
CA ASP A 199 11.20 -3.59 -8.57
C ASP A 199 9.92 -3.93 -9.32
N ILE A 200 8.78 -3.92 -8.61
CA ILE A 200 7.45 -4.19 -9.17
C ILE A 200 7.15 -3.14 -10.23
N ALA A 201 7.27 -1.85 -9.89
CA ALA A 201 7.01 -0.77 -10.85
C ALA A 201 7.95 -0.84 -12.07
N ALA A 202 9.23 -1.18 -11.86
CA ALA A 202 10.20 -1.35 -12.94
C ALA A 202 9.84 -2.50 -13.88
N MET A 203 9.48 -3.67 -13.35
CA MET A 203 9.09 -4.82 -14.18
C MET A 203 7.80 -4.58 -14.94
N GLN A 204 6.82 -3.94 -14.30
CA GLN A 204 5.55 -3.61 -14.95
C GLN A 204 5.75 -2.59 -16.08
N LYS A 205 6.74 -1.70 -15.98
CA LYS A 205 7.13 -0.81 -17.07
C LYS A 205 7.73 -1.57 -18.27
N LEU A 206 8.42 -2.68 -18.04
CA LEU A 206 8.98 -3.51 -19.10
C LEU A 206 7.93 -4.41 -19.76
N TYR A 207 7.09 -5.05 -18.97
CA TYR A 207 6.31 -6.23 -19.40
C TYR A 207 4.80 -6.11 -19.13
N GLY A 208 4.36 -5.04 -18.47
CA GLY A 208 2.97 -4.85 -18.03
C GLY A 208 2.67 -5.52 -16.70
N ALA A 209 1.66 -5.00 -16.02
CA ALA A 209 1.13 -5.53 -14.78
C ALA A 209 0.33 -6.82 -15.02
N ASN A 210 0.53 -7.82 -14.16
CA ASN A 210 -0.26 -9.05 -14.15
C ASN A 210 -1.49 -8.89 -13.27
N LEU A 211 -2.60 -8.48 -13.89
CA LEU A 211 -3.89 -8.27 -13.22
C LEU A 211 -4.66 -9.57 -12.94
N ASP A 212 -4.19 -10.71 -13.43
CA ASP A 212 -4.79 -12.02 -13.11
C ASP A 212 -4.31 -12.56 -11.76
N THR A 213 -3.21 -12.01 -11.23
CA THR A 213 -2.67 -12.44 -9.94
C THR A 213 -3.54 -11.95 -8.80
N ARG A 214 -4.05 -12.91 -8.02
CA ARG A 214 -4.82 -12.67 -6.79
C ARG A 214 -6.03 -11.76 -6.99
N ASN A 215 -6.65 -11.78 -8.19
CA ASN A 215 -7.77 -10.90 -8.58
C ASN A 215 -9.14 -11.19 -7.91
N THR A 216 -9.11 -11.77 -6.71
CA THR A 216 -10.25 -12.07 -5.84
C THR A 216 -9.86 -11.75 -4.40
N ASP A 217 -10.82 -11.70 -3.48
CA ASP A 217 -10.58 -11.43 -2.05
C ASP A 217 -9.38 -12.20 -1.46
N THR A 218 -8.33 -11.46 -1.15
CA THR A 218 -7.05 -11.99 -0.68
C THR A 218 -6.72 -11.49 0.72
N THR A 219 -6.34 -12.41 1.60
CA THR A 219 -5.77 -12.09 2.90
C THR A 219 -4.25 -12.26 2.85
N TYR A 220 -3.52 -11.22 3.27
CA TYR A 220 -2.07 -11.19 3.41
C TYR A 220 -1.70 -11.19 4.90
N GLY A 221 -0.60 -11.85 5.27
CA GLY A 221 -0.18 -11.96 6.67
C GLY A 221 -0.73 -13.22 7.35
N PHE A 222 -1.30 -13.08 8.54
CA PHE A 222 -1.98 -14.20 9.22
C PHE A 222 -3.21 -14.62 8.42
N ASN A 223 -3.61 -15.89 8.54
CA ASN A 223 -4.77 -16.44 7.82
C ASN A 223 -4.69 -16.26 6.29
N SER A 224 -3.48 -16.14 5.76
CA SER A 224 -3.23 -15.84 4.35
C SER A 224 -3.73 -16.95 3.43
N ASN A 225 -4.35 -16.54 2.33
CA ASN A 225 -4.81 -17.39 1.23
C ASN A 225 -4.02 -17.12 -0.08
N THR A 226 -2.89 -16.43 0.02
CA THR A 226 -2.06 -16.04 -1.15
C THR A 226 -1.38 -17.21 -1.85
N ASP A 227 -1.26 -18.37 -1.18
CA ASP A 227 -0.39 -19.48 -1.58
C ASP A 227 1.06 -19.03 -1.84
N ARG A 228 1.55 -18.03 -1.11
CA ARG A 228 2.94 -17.54 -1.19
C ARG A 228 3.58 -17.48 0.20
N GLU A 229 4.65 -18.23 0.39
CA GLU A 229 5.34 -18.30 1.70
C GLU A 229 5.80 -16.93 2.20
N HIS A 230 6.27 -16.05 1.32
CA HIS A 230 6.76 -14.72 1.69
C HIS A 230 5.66 -13.72 2.07
N LEU A 231 4.39 -14.05 1.82
CA LEU A 231 3.21 -13.24 2.14
C LEU A 231 2.38 -13.82 3.29
N SER A 232 2.79 -14.95 3.86
CA SER A 232 2.05 -15.68 4.89
C SER A 232 2.76 -15.64 6.24
N LEU A 233 1.98 -15.45 7.30
CA LEU A 233 2.43 -15.51 8.69
C LEU A 233 1.68 -16.62 9.42
N ASN A 234 2.42 -17.50 10.07
CA ASN A 234 1.93 -18.66 10.80
C ASN A 234 2.21 -18.55 12.31
N SER A 235 3.09 -17.65 12.71
CA SER A 235 3.42 -17.43 14.11
C SER A 235 3.75 -15.97 14.45
N PRO A 236 3.59 -15.55 15.72
CA PRO A 236 4.04 -14.22 16.17
C PRO A 236 5.56 -13.98 16.08
N GLY A 237 6.34 -15.03 15.81
CA GLY A 237 7.79 -14.96 15.62
C GLY A 237 8.21 -14.81 14.16
N ASP A 238 7.26 -14.85 13.22
CA ASP A 238 7.55 -14.70 11.80
C ASP A 238 7.90 -13.24 11.49
N VAL A 239 8.74 -13.05 10.46
CA VAL A 239 9.34 -11.75 10.13
C VAL A 239 8.83 -11.29 8.77
N PRO A 240 7.76 -10.47 8.71
CA PRO A 240 7.19 -10.03 7.44
C PRO A 240 8.11 -9.05 6.73
N VAL A 241 8.57 -9.37 5.52
CA VAL A 241 9.27 -8.44 4.63
C VAL A 241 8.75 -8.67 3.21
N PHE A 242 7.79 -7.86 2.79
CA PHE A 242 7.16 -8.02 1.48
C PHE A 242 6.51 -6.73 0.97
N THR A 243 6.26 -6.69 -0.33
CA THR A 243 5.38 -5.70 -0.96
C THR A 243 4.17 -6.41 -1.54
N VAL A 244 2.97 -5.91 -1.27
CA VAL A 244 1.72 -6.43 -1.82
C VAL A 244 1.58 -6.03 -3.27
N TRP A 245 1.41 -7.02 -4.14
CA TRP A 245 0.86 -6.84 -5.48
C TRP A 245 -0.45 -7.63 -5.55
N ASP A 246 -1.52 -6.96 -5.98
CA ASP A 246 -2.84 -7.57 -6.11
C ASP A 246 -3.53 -7.05 -7.38
N GLY A 247 -4.19 -7.95 -8.13
CA GLY A 247 -4.93 -7.65 -9.34
C GLY A 247 -6.37 -7.15 -9.09
N GLY A 248 -6.86 -7.27 -7.86
CA GLY A 248 -8.16 -6.77 -7.41
C GLY A 248 -8.87 -7.75 -6.48
N GLY A 249 -9.97 -7.32 -5.87
CA GLY A 249 -10.66 -8.11 -4.86
C GLY A 249 -11.16 -7.19 -3.76
N ASN A 250 -11.57 -7.78 -2.64
CA ASN A 250 -11.68 -7.09 -1.38
C ASN A 250 -10.67 -7.69 -0.40
N ASP A 251 -9.53 -7.01 -0.25
CA ASP A 251 -8.31 -7.58 0.27
C ASP A 251 -8.04 -7.15 1.72
N THR A 252 -7.31 -7.97 2.47
CA THR A 252 -7.08 -7.77 3.90
C THR A 252 -5.60 -7.88 4.24
N LEU A 253 -5.05 -6.88 4.92
CA LEU A 253 -3.82 -7.07 5.71
C LEU A 253 -4.19 -7.56 7.10
N ASP A 254 -3.86 -8.82 7.41
CA ASP A 254 -4.12 -9.42 8.71
C ASP A 254 -2.81 -9.58 9.51
N PHE A 255 -2.66 -8.75 10.53
CA PHE A 255 -1.53 -8.75 11.45
C PHE A 255 -1.94 -9.13 12.89
N SER A 256 -3.08 -9.80 13.04
CA SER A 256 -3.73 -10.13 14.32
C SER A 256 -2.89 -10.96 15.28
N GLY A 257 -1.94 -11.75 14.78
CA GLY A 257 -1.08 -12.58 15.62
C GLY A 257 0.04 -11.84 16.34
N PHE A 258 0.29 -10.56 16.03
CA PHE A 258 1.35 -9.78 16.67
C PHE A 258 0.91 -9.12 17.98
N ARG A 259 1.89 -8.79 18.83
CA ARG A 259 1.68 -8.14 20.16
C ARG A 259 2.41 -6.81 20.30
N GLN A 260 3.30 -6.52 19.35
CA GLN A 260 4.05 -5.28 19.26
C GLN A 260 3.12 -4.20 18.71
N ASN A 261 3.28 -2.96 19.14
CA ASN A 261 2.62 -1.83 18.51
C ASN A 261 3.03 -1.74 17.03
N GLN A 262 2.04 -1.52 16.17
CA GLN A 262 2.19 -1.51 14.72
C GLN A 262 1.79 -0.16 14.14
N LEU A 263 2.34 0.17 12.98
CA LEU A 263 1.82 1.20 12.09
C LEU A 263 1.37 0.49 10.81
N ILE A 264 0.06 0.41 10.58
CA ILE A 264 -0.52 -0.25 9.41
C ILE A 264 -1.12 0.84 8.51
N ASN A 265 -0.61 0.95 7.29
CA ASN A 265 -1.05 1.94 6.33
C ASN A 265 -1.52 1.26 5.04
N LEU A 266 -2.82 1.41 4.73
CA LEU A 266 -3.49 0.78 3.59
C LEU A 266 -3.36 1.60 2.28
N ASN A 267 -2.63 2.72 2.29
CA ASN A 267 -2.40 3.50 1.08
C ASN A 267 -1.37 2.82 0.17
N ALA A 268 -1.62 2.83 -1.13
CA ALA A 268 -0.63 2.43 -2.13
C ALA A 268 0.69 3.19 -1.94
N GLU A 269 1.80 2.51 -2.20
CA GLU A 269 3.17 3.01 -2.08
C GLU A 269 3.65 3.35 -0.66
N ALA A 270 2.76 3.28 0.34
CA ALA A 270 3.10 3.48 1.73
C ALA A 270 3.79 2.25 2.34
N PHE A 271 4.53 2.50 3.41
CA PHE A 271 5.14 1.49 4.25
C PHE A 271 4.43 1.36 5.59
N SER A 272 4.44 0.15 6.14
CA SER A 272 3.93 -0.22 7.45
C SER A 272 5.07 -0.75 8.33
N ASP A 273 4.96 -0.51 9.64
CA ASP A 273 5.82 -1.06 10.70
C ASP A 273 5.07 -2.24 11.33
N VAL A 274 5.43 -3.48 10.98
CA VAL A 274 4.66 -4.69 11.31
C VAL A 274 5.53 -5.70 12.07
N GLY A 275 4.97 -6.37 13.10
CA GLY A 275 5.69 -7.42 13.84
C GLY A 275 6.92 -6.91 14.61
N GLY A 276 6.95 -5.62 14.96
CA GLY A 276 8.07 -4.97 15.63
C GLY A 276 9.28 -4.72 14.72
N LEU A 277 9.11 -4.78 13.40
CA LEU A 277 10.04 -4.25 12.40
C LEU A 277 9.64 -2.82 12.03
N ARG A 278 10.42 -2.17 11.15
CA ARG A 278 10.08 -0.85 10.60
C ARG A 278 10.15 -0.82 9.08
N GLY A 279 9.16 -0.22 8.46
CA GLY A 279 9.02 -0.01 7.02
C GLY A 279 9.18 -1.28 6.20
N ASN A 280 8.66 -2.41 6.71
CA ASN A 280 8.94 -3.77 6.23
C ASN A 280 7.83 -4.37 5.37
N VAL A 281 6.61 -3.83 5.48
CA VAL A 281 5.50 -4.19 4.59
C VAL A 281 5.14 -2.96 3.77
N ALA A 282 5.00 -3.13 2.46
CA ALA A 282 4.56 -2.07 1.55
C ALA A 282 3.39 -2.53 0.69
N ILE A 283 2.67 -1.58 0.09
CA ILE A 283 1.67 -1.83 -0.95
C ILE A 283 2.24 -1.28 -2.27
N ALA A 284 2.21 -2.07 -3.34
CA ALA A 284 2.72 -1.63 -4.63
C ALA A 284 1.86 -0.49 -5.21
N LYS A 285 2.46 0.27 -6.12
CA LYS A 285 1.75 1.32 -6.85
C LYS A 285 0.56 0.75 -7.61
N GLY A 286 -0.59 1.40 -7.51
CA GLY A 286 -1.82 1.01 -8.22
C GLY A 286 -2.62 -0.12 -7.56
N VAL A 287 -2.20 -0.59 -6.39
CA VAL A 287 -2.94 -1.60 -5.61
C VAL A 287 -3.82 -0.91 -4.57
N GLY A 288 -5.10 -1.28 -4.55
CA GLY A 288 -6.03 -0.96 -3.46
C GLY A 288 -6.03 -2.10 -2.44
N VAL A 289 -6.08 -1.76 -1.15
CA VAL A 289 -6.36 -2.74 -0.09
C VAL A 289 -7.45 -2.18 0.80
N GLU A 290 -8.54 -2.93 0.95
CA GLU A 290 -9.78 -2.44 1.56
C GLU A 290 -9.78 -2.65 3.08
N ASN A 291 -9.12 -3.68 3.59
CA ASN A 291 -9.29 -4.10 4.98
C ASN A 291 -7.95 -4.22 5.73
N GLY A 292 -7.99 -3.92 7.02
CA GLY A 292 -6.84 -4.05 7.92
C GLY A 292 -7.24 -4.60 9.27
N ILE A 293 -6.45 -5.54 9.80
CA ILE A 293 -6.59 -6.10 11.14
C ILE A 293 -5.27 -5.93 11.90
N GLY A 294 -5.30 -5.12 12.95
CA GLY A 294 -4.20 -4.95 13.90
C GLY A 294 -4.08 -6.11 14.89
N GLY A 295 -3.12 -6.00 15.79
CA GLY A 295 -2.70 -7.04 16.73
C GLY A 295 -3.20 -6.81 18.15
N ALA A 296 -2.38 -7.19 19.12
CA ALA A 296 -2.64 -7.01 20.55
C ALA A 296 -1.80 -5.88 21.20
N GLY A 297 -1.20 -5.00 20.38
CA GLY A 297 -0.45 -3.82 20.81
C GLY A 297 -1.28 -2.55 20.63
N ASP A 298 -0.77 -1.40 21.08
CA ASP A 298 -1.43 -0.11 20.79
C ASP A 298 -1.07 0.31 19.36
N ASP A 299 -1.93 -0.03 18.41
CA ASP A 299 -1.68 0.07 16.98
C ASP A 299 -2.15 1.41 16.40
N VAL A 300 -1.50 1.84 15.32
CA VAL A 300 -1.94 2.98 14.50
C VAL A 300 -2.33 2.44 13.14
N MET A 301 -3.60 2.61 12.77
CA MET A 301 -4.15 2.14 11.51
C MET A 301 -4.63 3.32 10.67
N ILE A 302 -4.19 3.34 9.42
CA ILE A 302 -4.48 4.40 8.46
C ILE A 302 -5.09 3.76 7.21
N GLY A 303 -6.37 3.99 7.00
CA GLY A 303 -7.07 3.65 5.77
C GLY A 303 -6.65 4.53 4.58
N ASN A 304 -7.33 4.37 3.45
CA ASN A 304 -7.04 5.03 2.19
C ASN A 304 -8.26 5.85 1.73
N GLN A 305 -8.44 6.01 0.42
CA GLN A 305 -9.55 6.80 -0.14
C GLN A 305 -10.78 5.94 -0.48
N MET A 306 -10.67 4.62 -0.32
CA MET A 306 -11.74 3.66 -0.51
C MET A 306 -12.39 3.38 0.84
N GLY A 307 -13.64 2.90 0.85
CA GLY A 307 -14.26 2.49 2.11
C GLY A 307 -13.50 1.33 2.74
N ASN A 308 -12.97 1.53 3.93
CA ASN A 308 -12.14 0.55 4.62
C ASN A 308 -12.86 -0.17 5.74
N ARG A 309 -12.55 -1.45 5.95
CA ARG A 309 -12.93 -2.17 7.17
C ARG A 309 -11.70 -2.31 8.07
N ILE A 310 -11.71 -1.61 9.19
CA ILE A 310 -10.57 -1.51 10.10
C ILE A 310 -10.94 -2.15 11.44
N LYS A 311 -10.11 -3.10 11.87
CA LYS A 311 -10.18 -3.71 13.19
C LYS A 311 -8.85 -3.47 13.92
N GLY A 312 -8.87 -2.64 14.97
CA GLY A 312 -7.67 -2.34 15.76
C GLY A 312 -7.09 -3.60 16.43
N GLY A 313 -7.97 -4.39 17.04
CA GLY A 313 -7.58 -5.55 17.82
C GLY A 313 -7.61 -5.22 19.30
N VAL A 314 -6.73 -5.81 20.10
CA VAL A 314 -6.64 -5.50 21.52
C VAL A 314 -5.58 -4.42 21.70
N GLY A 315 -5.89 -3.37 22.47
CA GLY A 315 -4.95 -2.28 22.68
C GLY A 315 -5.71 -0.99 22.93
N ALA A 316 -4.99 0.12 23.02
CA ALA A 316 -5.57 1.45 22.83
C ALA A 316 -5.18 1.95 21.45
N ASP A 317 -5.99 1.60 20.44
CA ASP A 317 -5.63 1.82 19.04
C ASP A 317 -6.03 3.21 18.55
N LYS A 318 -5.32 3.67 17.52
CA LYS A 318 -5.64 4.92 16.80
C LYS A 318 -6.01 4.59 15.38
N LEU A 319 -7.28 4.83 15.06
CA LEU A 319 -7.87 4.38 13.81
C LEU A 319 -8.25 5.61 12.97
N THR A 320 -7.74 5.68 11.76
CA THR A 320 -8.09 6.70 10.76
C THR A 320 -8.70 5.97 9.57
N GLY A 321 -9.95 6.29 9.23
CA GLY A 321 -10.64 5.72 8.07
C GLY A 321 -10.10 6.28 6.76
N GLY A 322 -9.92 7.60 6.70
CA GLY A 322 -9.49 8.30 5.49
C GLY A 322 -10.67 8.85 4.71
N GLY A 323 -10.78 8.48 3.43
CA GLY A 323 -11.94 8.79 2.60
C GLY A 323 -12.76 7.53 2.34
N GLY A 324 -13.99 7.68 1.84
CA GLY A 324 -14.87 6.55 1.59
C GLY A 324 -15.88 6.31 2.71
N GLU A 325 -16.52 5.15 2.70
CA GLU A 325 -17.45 4.72 3.75
C GLU A 325 -16.74 3.68 4.64
N ASP A 326 -16.26 4.13 5.80
CA ASP A 326 -15.42 3.30 6.66
C ASP A 326 -16.21 2.55 7.73
N VAL A 327 -15.73 1.36 8.10
CA VAL A 327 -16.31 0.53 9.13
C VAL A 327 -15.25 0.13 10.16
N PHE A 328 -15.41 0.63 11.39
CA PHE A 328 -14.57 0.30 12.54
C PHE A 328 -15.19 -0.87 13.31
N VAL A 329 -14.47 -1.99 13.41
CA VAL A 329 -15.03 -3.28 13.84
C VAL A 329 -14.62 -3.64 15.26
N TYR A 330 -15.59 -4.03 16.07
CA TYR A 330 -15.42 -4.54 17.44
C TYR A 330 -16.14 -5.88 17.61
N ASP A 331 -15.36 -6.96 17.62
CA ASP A 331 -15.83 -8.33 17.77
C ASP A 331 -15.72 -8.88 19.19
N GLU A 332 -14.86 -8.32 20.03
CA GLU A 332 -14.60 -8.79 21.40
C GLU A 332 -14.72 -7.66 22.43
N ILE A 333 -14.98 -8.03 23.69
CA ILE A 333 -15.17 -7.10 24.81
C ILE A 333 -13.88 -6.37 25.21
N ASP A 334 -12.72 -6.99 24.97
CA ASP A 334 -11.40 -6.50 25.38
C ASP A 334 -10.66 -5.72 24.28
N GLU A 335 -11.28 -5.56 23.10
CA GLU A 335 -10.72 -4.80 21.98
C GLU A 335 -10.69 -3.28 22.26
N SER A 336 -11.66 -2.73 23.00
CA SER A 336 -11.63 -1.31 23.41
C SER A 336 -12.29 -1.08 24.76
N THR A 337 -11.49 -1.09 25.81
CA THR A 337 -11.96 -1.05 27.20
C THR A 337 -12.00 0.36 27.76
N LEU A 338 -12.68 0.58 28.90
CA LEU A 338 -12.65 1.89 29.58
C LEU A 338 -11.22 2.35 29.95
N LYS A 339 -10.32 1.40 30.26
CA LYS A 339 -8.93 1.69 30.65
C LYS A 339 -8.04 1.95 29.44
N TRP A 340 -8.24 1.19 28.38
CA TRP A 340 -7.49 1.23 27.13
C TRP A 340 -8.49 1.34 25.98
N PRO A 341 -9.03 2.54 25.74
CA PRO A 341 -10.00 2.74 24.68
C PRO A 341 -9.30 3.15 23.38
N ASP A 342 -9.85 2.65 22.29
CA ASP A 342 -9.54 3.13 20.96
C ASP A 342 -9.99 4.57 20.76
N GLU A 343 -9.31 5.25 19.84
CA GLU A 343 -9.67 6.56 19.32
C GLU A 343 -9.78 6.52 17.79
N ILE A 344 -11.00 6.69 17.30
CA ILE A 344 -11.25 6.94 15.87
C ILE A 344 -10.98 8.43 15.59
N LEU A 345 -10.08 8.73 14.67
CA LEU A 345 -9.47 10.06 14.52
C LEU A 345 -10.18 10.98 13.52
N ASP A 346 -11.08 10.47 12.68
CA ASP A 346 -11.70 11.20 11.57
C ASP A 346 -13.16 10.79 11.29
N PHE A 347 -13.86 10.27 12.29
CA PHE A 347 -15.21 9.72 12.14
C PHE A 347 -16.23 10.73 11.60
N THR A 348 -16.89 10.36 10.51
CA THR A 348 -17.90 11.13 9.80
C THR A 348 -19.27 10.48 9.93
N SER A 349 -20.08 10.93 10.89
CA SER A 349 -21.46 10.47 11.09
C SER A 349 -22.31 10.57 9.83
N GLY A 350 -23.11 9.54 9.56
CA GLY A 350 -23.90 9.38 8.35
C GLY A 350 -23.18 8.62 7.25
N THR A 351 -21.85 8.67 7.22
CA THR A 351 -20.99 7.94 6.27
C THR A 351 -20.39 6.73 6.97
N ASP A 352 -19.55 6.96 7.97
CA ASP A 352 -18.82 5.90 8.67
C ASP A 352 -19.71 5.12 9.63
N LYS A 353 -19.27 3.90 9.94
CA LYS A 353 -19.96 2.98 10.83
C LYS A 353 -19.04 2.41 11.89
N ILE A 354 -19.62 2.16 13.07
CA ILE A 354 -19.01 1.35 14.12
C ILE A 354 -19.78 0.03 14.16
N ASP A 355 -19.10 -1.06 13.84
CA ASP A 355 -19.68 -2.40 13.83
C ASP A 355 -19.48 -3.09 15.17
N LEU A 356 -20.57 -3.22 15.91
CA LEU A 356 -20.64 -3.89 17.22
C LEU A 356 -21.28 -5.27 17.10
N SER A 357 -21.59 -5.74 15.89
CA SER A 357 -22.35 -6.97 15.70
C SER A 357 -21.62 -8.20 16.26
N GLY A 358 -20.29 -8.23 16.16
CA GLY A 358 -19.46 -9.30 16.70
C GLY A 358 -19.49 -9.35 18.23
N VAL A 359 -19.20 -8.23 18.90
CA VAL A 359 -19.19 -8.18 20.37
C VAL A 359 -20.59 -8.42 20.94
N LEU A 360 -21.64 -7.88 20.32
CA LEU A 360 -23.02 -8.11 20.76
C LEU A 360 -23.42 -9.58 20.65
N LYS A 361 -23.07 -10.24 19.54
CA LYS A 361 -23.33 -11.67 19.35
C LYS A 361 -22.65 -12.51 20.42
N LYS A 362 -21.39 -12.22 20.77
CA LYS A 362 -20.66 -12.95 21.83
C LYS A 362 -21.23 -12.71 23.22
N SER A 363 -21.80 -11.52 23.46
CA SER A 363 -22.52 -11.18 24.69
C SER A 363 -23.99 -11.63 24.70
N ASN A 364 -24.48 -12.34 23.67
CA ASN A 364 -25.89 -12.73 23.52
C ASN A 364 -26.88 -11.55 23.54
N LEU A 365 -26.47 -10.41 22.98
CA LEU A 365 -27.28 -9.21 22.83
C LEU A 365 -27.67 -9.02 21.36
N ASN A 366 -28.90 -8.57 21.13
CA ASN A 366 -29.44 -8.36 19.77
C ASN A 366 -29.90 -6.92 19.53
N ASN A 367 -29.90 -6.08 20.56
CA ASN A 367 -30.40 -4.70 20.51
C ASN A 367 -29.55 -3.82 21.42
N LEU A 368 -29.53 -2.52 21.08
CA LEU A 368 -28.95 -1.47 21.91
C LEU A 368 -30.06 -0.55 22.44
N ASP A 369 -29.96 -0.13 23.70
CA ASP A 369 -30.83 0.87 24.31
C ASP A 369 -30.03 2.15 24.61
N ALA A 370 -30.38 3.25 23.95
CA ALA A 370 -29.66 4.51 24.13
C ALA A 370 -30.22 5.23 25.36
N VAL A 371 -29.36 5.46 26.35
CA VAL A 371 -29.71 6.07 27.64
C VAL A 371 -28.81 7.26 27.94
N GLU A 372 -29.29 8.19 28.77
CA GLU A 372 -28.47 9.33 29.24
C GLU A 372 -27.49 8.93 30.35
N ARG A 373 -27.77 7.82 31.04
CA ARG A 373 -26.95 7.20 32.09
C ARG A 373 -27.28 5.71 32.18
N PHE A 374 -26.30 4.88 32.49
CA PHE A 374 -26.54 3.46 32.69
C PHE A 374 -27.46 3.20 33.88
N THR A 375 -28.36 2.25 33.70
CA THR A 375 -29.31 1.76 34.71
C THR A 375 -28.95 0.35 35.21
N GLY A 376 -27.94 -0.29 34.60
CA GLY A 376 -27.52 -1.66 34.90
C GLY A 376 -28.31 -2.69 34.09
N ARG A 377 -28.68 -2.37 32.84
CA ARG A 377 -29.26 -3.33 31.91
C ARG A 377 -28.29 -3.63 30.78
N PRO A 378 -28.05 -4.91 30.45
CA PRO A 378 -27.21 -5.28 29.32
C PRO A 378 -27.69 -4.65 28.01
N GLY A 379 -26.75 -4.18 27.19
CA GLY A 379 -27.01 -3.55 25.90
C GLY A 379 -27.34 -2.06 25.97
N GLU A 380 -27.22 -1.43 27.14
CA GLU A 380 -27.33 0.02 27.24
C GLU A 380 -26.10 0.72 26.65
N ILE A 381 -26.34 1.80 25.90
CA ILE A 381 -25.30 2.67 25.36
C ILE A 381 -25.48 4.11 25.80
N ILE A 382 -24.36 4.81 25.96
CA ILE A 382 -24.30 6.26 26.11
C ILE A 382 -23.49 6.81 24.94
N LEU A 383 -24.09 7.74 24.20
CA LEU A 383 -23.42 8.50 23.14
C LEU A 383 -23.17 9.92 23.67
N SER A 384 -21.90 10.34 23.71
CA SER A 384 -21.53 11.69 24.15
C SER A 384 -20.85 12.48 23.03
N HIS A 385 -20.98 13.79 23.05
CA HIS A 385 -20.32 14.69 22.11
C HIS A 385 -20.06 16.06 22.74
N ASN A 386 -18.81 16.52 22.66
CA ASN A 386 -18.40 17.85 23.06
C ASN A 386 -18.21 18.73 21.80
N PRO A 387 -19.15 19.64 21.49
CA PRO A 387 -19.07 20.46 20.29
C PRO A 387 -17.92 21.48 20.32
N ALA A 388 -17.34 21.79 21.48
CA ALA A 388 -16.20 22.70 21.57
C ALA A 388 -14.89 22.04 21.14
N THR A 389 -14.74 20.73 21.36
CA THR A 389 -13.55 19.97 21.00
C THR A 389 -13.75 19.05 19.80
N GLY A 390 -15.00 18.83 19.38
CA GLY A 390 -15.38 17.85 18.35
C GLY A 390 -15.27 16.39 18.81
N GLN A 391 -15.01 16.15 20.11
CA GLN A 391 -14.83 14.79 20.63
C GLN A 391 -16.19 14.14 20.89
N GLY A 392 -16.40 12.97 20.30
CA GLY A 392 -17.48 12.05 20.60
C GLY A 392 -17.00 10.83 21.39
N SER A 393 -17.96 10.09 21.96
CA SER A 393 -17.69 8.75 22.49
C SER A 393 -18.92 7.86 22.44
N LEU A 394 -18.65 6.56 22.42
CA LEU A 394 -19.61 5.48 22.64
C LEU A 394 -19.17 4.71 23.88
N SER A 395 -20.06 4.61 24.87
CA SER A 395 -19.93 3.70 26.01
C SER A 395 -21.00 2.62 25.89
N LEU A 396 -20.64 1.36 26.11
CA LEU A 396 -21.56 0.21 26.01
C LEU A 396 -21.41 -0.69 27.25
N ASP A 397 -22.51 -0.89 27.99
CA ASP A 397 -22.61 -1.84 29.10
C ASP A 397 -23.14 -3.18 28.55
N LEU A 398 -22.26 -4.17 28.42
CA LEU A 398 -22.58 -5.50 27.90
C LEU A 398 -23.08 -6.43 29.00
N THR A 399 -22.64 -6.22 30.23
CA THR A 399 -22.84 -7.14 31.37
C THR A 399 -24.01 -6.75 32.27
N GLY A 400 -24.52 -5.52 32.15
CA GLY A 400 -25.61 -4.98 32.97
C GLY A 400 -25.15 -4.58 34.37
N ASN A 401 -23.87 -4.26 34.56
CA ASN A 401 -23.34 -3.87 35.87
C ASN A 401 -23.38 -2.34 36.10
N GLY A 402 -23.85 -1.57 35.10
CA GLY A 402 -23.89 -0.11 35.13
C GLY A 402 -22.55 0.57 34.82
N ILE A 403 -21.58 -0.18 34.32
CA ILE A 403 -20.24 0.27 33.94
C ILE A 403 -20.05 -0.06 32.45
N ALA A 404 -19.37 0.83 31.72
CA ALA A 404 -19.02 0.54 30.33
C ALA A 404 -18.02 -0.61 30.26
N ASP A 405 -18.38 -1.67 29.53
CA ASP A 405 -17.49 -2.76 29.19
C ASP A 405 -16.68 -2.42 27.94
N VAL A 406 -17.32 -1.81 26.94
CA VAL A 406 -16.68 -1.26 25.74
C VAL A 406 -16.76 0.27 25.78
N PHE A 407 -15.65 0.94 25.52
CA PHE A 407 -15.57 2.40 25.45
C PHE A 407 -14.74 2.82 24.24
N ILE A 408 -15.33 3.58 23.32
CA ILE A 408 -14.69 4.03 22.08
C ILE A 408 -14.73 5.56 22.06
N LYS A 409 -13.57 6.17 21.81
CA LYS A 409 -13.48 7.61 21.55
C LYS A 409 -13.55 7.87 20.05
N SER A 410 -14.08 9.03 19.71
CA SER A 410 -14.20 9.47 18.33
C SER A 410 -13.89 10.96 18.21
N ARG A 411 -13.23 11.35 17.13
CA ARG A 411 -13.19 12.74 16.66
C ARG A 411 -14.26 12.87 15.60
N GLY A 412 -15.38 13.47 15.99
CA GLY A 412 -16.64 13.35 15.27
C GLY A 412 -17.76 12.96 16.23
N VAL A 413 -18.98 13.35 15.87
CA VAL A 413 -20.17 12.90 16.59
C VAL A 413 -20.47 11.46 16.18
N VAL A 414 -20.80 10.60 17.13
CA VAL A 414 -21.34 9.26 16.85
C VAL A 414 -22.83 9.27 17.13
N ARG A 415 -23.65 8.86 16.16
CA ARG A 415 -25.11 8.75 16.31
C ARG A 415 -25.54 7.29 16.30
N ARG A 416 -26.75 7.04 16.82
CA ARG A 416 -27.34 5.70 16.83
C ARG A 416 -27.43 5.06 15.43
N GLY A 417 -27.65 5.87 14.39
CA GLY A 417 -27.68 5.40 12.99
C GLY A 417 -26.30 5.04 12.41
N ASP A 418 -25.23 5.27 13.16
CA ASP A 418 -23.87 4.91 12.77
C ASP A 418 -23.44 3.56 13.35
N LEU A 419 -24.25 2.94 14.22
CA LEU A 419 -23.91 1.69 14.88
C LEU A 419 -24.53 0.50 14.13
N LEU A 420 -23.70 -0.46 13.71
CA LEU A 420 -24.15 -1.73 13.17
C LEU A 420 -24.29 -2.76 14.30
N THR A 421 -25.43 -3.46 14.33
CA THR A 421 -25.82 -4.39 15.42
C THR A 421 -26.23 -5.77 14.90
N GLY A 422 -26.02 -6.06 13.61
CA GLY A 422 -26.39 -7.33 12.98
C GLY A 422 -27.83 -7.42 12.48
N GLY A 423 -28.65 -6.37 12.64
CA GLY A 423 -29.94 -6.21 11.96
C GLY A 423 -29.74 -5.72 10.52
N ARG A 424 -30.13 -6.55 9.53
CA ARG A 424 -29.98 -6.35 8.07
C ARG A 424 -29.79 -4.90 7.59
N SER A 425 -28.56 -4.59 7.19
CA SER A 425 -28.23 -3.88 5.95
C SER A 425 -26.78 -4.17 5.61
N ASN A 426 -26.54 -4.98 4.57
CA ASN A 426 -25.28 -4.87 3.83
C ASN A 426 -25.33 -3.49 3.16
N PRO A 427 -24.41 -2.56 3.43
CA PRO A 427 -24.12 -1.54 2.45
C PRO A 427 -23.63 -2.29 1.21
N ALA A 428 -24.25 -2.03 0.06
CA ALA A 428 -23.68 -2.48 -1.19
C ALA A 428 -22.34 -1.75 -1.33
N VAL A 429 -21.24 -2.50 -1.31
CA VAL A 429 -19.93 -1.97 -1.72
C VAL A 429 -20.10 -1.54 -3.17
N SER A 430 -20.26 -0.24 -3.41
CA SER A 430 -20.22 0.30 -4.77
C SER A 430 -18.77 0.26 -5.23
N LYS A 431 -18.49 -0.66 -6.14
CA LYS A 431 -17.22 -0.73 -6.87
C LYS A 431 -16.90 0.64 -7.50
N PRO A 432 -15.68 1.17 -7.33
CA PRO A 432 -15.08 2.04 -8.33
C PRO A 432 -14.80 1.19 -9.58
N GLU A 433 -15.19 1.68 -10.76
CA GLU A 433 -14.67 1.14 -12.02
C GLU A 433 -13.16 1.36 -12.04
N THR A 434 -12.38 0.28 -11.97
CA THR A 434 -10.95 0.31 -12.27
C THR A 434 -10.80 0.60 -13.77
N GLY A 435 -10.51 1.86 -14.08
CA GLY A 435 -10.41 2.37 -15.45
C GLY A 435 -9.14 1.93 -16.18
N LEU A 436 -8.91 0.63 -16.35
CA LEU A 436 -7.82 0.09 -17.16
C LEU A 436 -8.25 -1.17 -17.93
N GLU A 437 -9.11 -1.01 -18.92
CA GLU A 437 -9.13 -1.93 -20.08
C GLU A 437 -8.89 -1.14 -21.38
N PRO A 438 -8.03 -1.65 -22.29
CA PRO A 438 -7.77 -1.00 -23.58
C PRO A 438 -8.91 -1.32 -24.56
N GLN A 439 -9.70 -0.32 -24.96
CA GLN A 439 -10.66 -0.49 -26.05
C GLN A 439 -10.11 -0.04 -27.42
N PRO A 440 -10.32 -0.86 -28.48
CA PRO A 440 -10.04 -0.50 -29.87
C PRO A 440 -11.08 0.49 -30.44
N GLU A 441 -10.69 1.18 -31.52
CA GLU A 441 -11.38 2.36 -32.09
C GLU A 441 -12.89 2.19 -32.40
N SER A 442 -13.67 3.05 -31.74
CA SER A 442 -14.89 3.82 -32.10
C SER A 442 -16.03 3.23 -32.97
N LYS A 443 -17.27 3.36 -32.43
CA LYS A 443 -18.46 4.03 -33.05
C LYS A 443 -19.57 4.27 -32.00
N PRO A 444 -20.57 5.16 -32.24
CA PRO A 444 -20.86 6.33 -31.39
C PRO A 444 -21.77 6.09 -30.16
N LYS A 445 -21.53 6.91 -29.13
CA LYS A 445 -22.22 6.97 -27.82
C LYS A 445 -23.68 7.45 -27.90
N PRO A 446 -24.57 6.99 -26.99
CA PRO A 446 -25.73 7.75 -26.53
C PRO A 446 -25.34 8.83 -25.50
N LYS A 447 -26.14 9.90 -25.41
CA LYS A 447 -25.91 11.19 -24.72
C LYS A 447 -25.80 11.10 -23.17
N PRO A 448 -25.11 12.06 -22.50
CA PRO A 448 -24.99 12.13 -21.03
C PRO A 448 -26.19 12.80 -20.35
N ASP A 449 -26.41 12.50 -19.07
CA ASP A 449 -27.31 13.25 -18.18
C ASP A 449 -26.50 14.18 -17.24
N ASN A 450 -27.05 15.37 -16.98
CA ASN A 450 -26.41 16.59 -16.46
C ASN A 450 -26.73 16.82 -14.97
N ALA A 451 -25.99 16.24 -14.03
CA ALA A 451 -26.27 16.52 -12.61
C ALA A 451 -25.06 16.82 -11.71
N ASN A 452 -23.81 16.50 -12.07
CA ASN A 452 -22.66 16.86 -11.24
C ASN A 452 -21.67 17.71 -12.05
N THR A 453 -21.51 18.96 -11.62
CA THR A 453 -20.70 19.94 -12.35
C THR A 453 -19.41 20.22 -11.58
N VAL A 454 -18.29 20.15 -12.28
CA VAL A 454 -16.99 20.63 -11.81
C VAL A 454 -16.76 22.01 -12.39
N TYR A 455 -16.46 22.99 -11.54
CA TYR A 455 -16.04 24.34 -11.91
C TYR A 455 -14.57 24.51 -11.50
N GLY A 456 -13.75 25.25 -12.25
CA GLY A 456 -12.33 25.44 -11.91
C GLY A 456 -11.33 24.73 -12.82
N PHE A 457 -10.21 24.23 -12.29
CA PHE A 457 -9.10 23.67 -13.08
C PHE A 457 -9.49 22.43 -13.90
N ASN A 458 -10.41 21.62 -13.37
CA ASN A 458 -11.00 20.47 -14.07
C ASN A 458 -12.45 20.73 -14.51
N SER A 459 -12.78 21.97 -14.89
CA SER A 459 -14.16 22.36 -15.23
C SER A 459 -14.76 21.52 -16.36
N ASN A 460 -15.92 20.90 -16.10
CA ASN A 460 -16.68 20.10 -17.06
C ASN A 460 -17.91 20.86 -17.63
N THR A 461 -18.03 22.15 -17.30
CA THR A 461 -19.18 23.00 -17.69
C THR A 461 -19.26 23.30 -19.19
N GLY A 462 -18.17 23.10 -19.94
CA GLY A 462 -18.03 23.57 -21.32
C GLY A 462 -18.02 25.11 -21.47
N ASN A 463 -18.04 25.86 -20.37
CA ASN A 463 -17.99 27.31 -20.37
C ASN A 463 -16.58 27.80 -19.97
N PRO A 464 -15.81 28.41 -20.90
CA PRO A 464 -14.47 28.90 -20.60
C PRO A 464 -14.41 29.93 -19.46
N ALA A 465 -15.51 30.67 -19.20
CA ALA A 465 -15.57 31.63 -18.10
C ALA A 465 -15.63 30.97 -16.71
N MET A 466 -15.87 29.65 -16.65
CA MET A 466 -15.95 28.84 -15.44
C MET A 466 -14.76 27.87 -15.30
N SER A 467 -13.82 27.91 -16.25
CA SER A 467 -12.64 27.05 -16.29
C SER A 467 -11.39 27.83 -15.90
N LEU A 468 -10.52 27.21 -15.12
CA LEU A 468 -9.23 27.78 -14.73
C LEU A 468 -8.10 27.09 -15.48
N VAL A 469 -7.11 27.87 -15.86
CA VAL A 469 -5.86 27.38 -16.46
C VAL A 469 -4.66 27.81 -15.63
N PRO A 470 -3.54 27.07 -15.66
CA PRO A 470 -2.29 27.51 -15.04
C PRO A 470 -1.92 28.92 -15.52
N GLY A 471 -1.78 29.87 -14.58
CA GLY A 471 -1.54 31.29 -14.88
C GLY A 471 -2.79 32.19 -14.83
N SER A 472 -3.97 31.64 -14.58
CA SER A 472 -5.16 32.44 -14.23
C SER A 472 -4.87 33.22 -12.94
N GLY A 473 -4.97 34.55 -12.97
CA GLY A 473 -4.70 35.42 -11.82
C GLY A 473 -5.80 35.35 -10.75
N ALA A 474 -6.65 36.38 -10.69
CA ALA A 474 -7.80 36.47 -9.79
C ALA A 474 -9.12 36.19 -10.54
N PRO A 475 -9.54 34.93 -10.72
CA PRO A 475 -10.76 34.62 -11.44
C PRO A 475 -12.00 35.10 -10.69
N ARG A 476 -12.97 35.65 -11.42
CA ARG A 476 -14.30 36.00 -10.91
C ARG A 476 -15.36 35.31 -11.73
N PHE A 477 -16.03 34.33 -11.15
CA PHE A 477 -17.21 33.72 -11.75
C PHE A 477 -18.28 33.44 -10.71
N THR A 478 -19.54 33.39 -11.16
CA THR A 478 -20.71 33.16 -10.31
C THR A 478 -21.30 31.81 -10.64
N VAL A 479 -21.25 30.88 -9.69
CA VAL A 479 -21.90 29.57 -9.81
C VAL A 479 -23.38 29.73 -9.48
N ARG A 480 -24.24 29.23 -10.37
CA ARG A 480 -25.68 29.11 -10.16
C ARG A 480 -26.09 27.70 -10.52
N ASP A 481 -26.08 26.83 -9.52
CA ASP A 481 -26.63 25.48 -9.64
C ASP A 481 -27.79 25.29 -8.64
N SER A 482 -28.76 24.47 -9.00
CA SER A 482 -29.95 24.16 -8.21
C SER A 482 -30.10 22.67 -7.91
N HIS A 483 -29.29 21.78 -8.52
CA HIS A 483 -29.36 20.33 -8.33
C HIS A 483 -27.99 19.69 -8.57
N GLY A 484 -27.56 18.76 -7.72
CA GLY A 484 -26.29 18.04 -7.93
C GLY A 484 -25.33 18.07 -6.75
N TYR A 485 -24.28 17.26 -6.83
CA TYR A 485 -23.08 17.39 -6.01
C TYR A 485 -21.98 18.03 -6.86
N ASP A 486 -21.87 19.35 -6.74
CA ASP A 486 -20.92 20.12 -7.53
C ASP A 486 -19.56 20.24 -6.83
N THR A 487 -18.52 20.31 -7.65
CA THR A 487 -17.13 20.45 -7.18
C THR A 487 -16.57 21.80 -7.63
N LEU A 488 -16.03 22.56 -6.68
CA LEU A 488 -15.22 23.74 -6.98
C LEU A 488 -13.74 23.36 -6.88
N ASP A 489 -13.10 23.21 -8.03
CA ASP A 489 -11.72 22.77 -8.13
C ASP A 489 -10.75 23.95 -8.27
N PHE A 490 -10.17 24.33 -7.14
CA PHE A 490 -9.13 25.35 -7.02
C PHE A 490 -7.74 24.75 -6.77
N SER A 491 -7.56 23.45 -7.01
CA SER A 491 -6.34 22.69 -6.69
C SER A 491 -5.07 23.23 -7.35
N GLY A 492 -5.19 23.94 -8.48
CA GLY A 492 -4.07 24.54 -9.18
C GLY A 492 -3.50 25.83 -8.57
N PHE A 493 -4.13 26.40 -7.54
CA PHE A 493 -3.59 27.57 -6.83
C PHE A 493 -2.67 27.17 -5.69
N LYS A 494 -1.48 27.80 -5.63
CA LYS A 494 -0.48 27.58 -4.58
C LYS A 494 -0.54 28.60 -3.42
N HIS A 495 -1.56 29.46 -3.42
CA HIS A 495 -1.75 30.52 -2.41
C HIS A 495 -2.88 30.15 -1.44
N ASP A 496 -2.87 30.78 -0.26
CA ASP A 496 -3.92 30.62 0.74
C ASP A 496 -5.31 30.94 0.16
N GLN A 497 -6.26 30.05 0.44
CA GLN A 497 -7.61 30.11 -0.11
C GLN A 497 -8.62 30.34 1.02
N ARG A 498 -9.56 31.26 0.80
CA ARG A 498 -10.71 31.45 1.68
C ARG A 498 -11.96 31.10 0.90
N ILE A 499 -12.49 29.91 1.14
CA ILE A 499 -13.68 29.41 0.44
C ILE A 499 -14.87 29.49 1.40
N ASP A 500 -15.91 30.21 0.97
CA ASP A 500 -17.19 30.34 1.66
C ASP A 500 -18.30 29.91 0.72
N LEU A 501 -18.90 28.76 1.02
CA LEU A 501 -19.92 28.10 0.19
C LEU A 501 -21.34 28.55 0.54
N ARG A 502 -21.51 29.51 1.47
CA ARG A 502 -22.84 30.04 1.80
C ARG A 502 -23.38 30.85 0.62
N ALA A 503 -24.67 30.70 0.35
CA ALA A 503 -25.34 31.45 -0.72
C ALA A 503 -25.13 32.97 -0.55
N GLY A 504 -24.58 33.61 -1.59
CA GLY A 504 -24.27 35.06 -1.59
C GLY A 504 -22.95 35.45 -0.94
N ALA A 505 -22.16 34.50 -0.41
CA ALA A 505 -20.83 34.76 0.10
C ALA A 505 -19.79 34.90 -1.04
N ALA A 506 -18.71 35.64 -0.76
CA ALA A 506 -17.58 35.78 -1.66
C ALA A 506 -16.42 34.91 -1.17
N SER A 507 -15.90 34.07 -2.07
CA SER A 507 -14.67 33.30 -1.86
C SER A 507 -13.47 34.04 -2.46
N SER A 508 -12.30 33.88 -1.87
CA SER A 508 -11.02 34.44 -2.37
C SER A 508 -10.06 33.29 -2.65
N VAL A 509 -9.70 33.13 -3.92
CA VAL A 509 -8.75 32.13 -4.42
C VAL A 509 -7.77 32.85 -5.36
N GLY A 510 -6.47 32.68 -5.16
CA GLY A 510 -5.44 33.22 -6.09
C GLY A 510 -4.52 34.36 -5.62
N GLY A 511 -4.35 34.61 -4.31
CA GLY A 511 -3.45 35.68 -3.80
C GLY A 511 -4.08 37.09 -3.83
N PRO A 512 -3.44 38.13 -3.25
CA PRO A 512 -4.06 39.43 -3.03
C PRO A 512 -4.46 40.14 -4.33
N ALA A 513 -5.62 40.81 -4.27
CA ALA A 513 -6.36 41.45 -5.36
C ALA A 513 -5.62 42.57 -6.10
#